data_AF-A0A959T4C2-F1
#
_entry.id   AF-A0A959T4C2-F1
#
_cell.length_a   1.000
_cell.length_b   1.000
_cell.length_c   1.000
_cell.angle_alpha   90.00
_cell.angle_beta   90.00
_cell.angle_gamma   90.00
#
_symmetry.space_group_name_H-M   'P 1'
#
loop_
_entity.id
_entity.type
_entity.pdbx_description
1 polymer ?
#
loop_
_entity_poly.entity_id
_entity_poly.type
_entity_poly.pdbx_seq_one_letter_code
_entity_poly.pdbx_strand_id
1 'polypeptide(L)' 'MRKILILGAGRSAASLITYLVEKAGEQDWRVTVADRSPEQARKLVGAAGDAADVVALDASDAG' A
#
# COMPACT_ATOMS: atom_id res chain seq x y z
N MET A 1 17.18 -1.42 3.25
CA MET A 1 15.74 -1.69 3.19
C MET A 1 14.94 -0.66 3.99
N ARG A 2 14.01 0.03 3.33
CA ARG A 2 13.05 0.95 3.98
C ARG A 2 11.65 0.33 4.00
N LYS A 3 10.88 0.58 5.07
CA LYS A 3 9.50 0.10 5.20
C LYS A 3 8.55 1.29 5.18
N ILE A 4 7.55 1.25 4.32
CA ILE A 4 6.58 2.33 4.12
C ILE A 4 5.18 1.77 4.38
N LEU A 5 4.49 2.32 5.37
CA LEU A 5 3.08 2.03 5.63
C LEU A 5 2.23 3.19 5.13
N ILE A 6 1.25 2.90 4.29
CA ILE A 6 0.28 3.86 3.77
C ILE A 6 -1.08 3.55 4.41
N LEU A 7 -1.68 4.54 5.06
CA LEU A 7 -3.00 4.44 5.67
C LEU A 7 -4.03 5.10 4.74
N GLY A 8 -4.84 4.27 4.08
CA GLY A 8 -5.84 4.69 3.10
C GLY A 8 -5.39 4.49 1.65
N ALA A 9 -6.30 3.99 0.84
CA ALA A 9 -6.14 3.71 -0.59
C ALA A 9 -7.17 4.46 -1.45
N GLY A 10 -7.78 5.51 -0.90
CA GLY A 10 -8.76 6.35 -1.58
C GLY A 10 -8.19 7.13 -2.78
N ARG A 11 -9.07 7.85 -3.50
CA ARG A 11 -8.73 8.55 -4.75
C ARG A 11 -7.52 9.49 -4.66
N SER A 12 -7.34 10.19 -3.55
CA SER A 12 -6.21 11.12 -3.35
C SER A 12 -4.86 10.42 -3.18
N ALA A 13 -4.84 9.17 -2.74
CA ALA A 13 -3.62 8.40 -2.48
C ALA A 13 -3.18 7.56 -3.68
N ALA A 14 -4.04 7.37 -4.69
CA ALA A 14 -3.81 6.44 -5.80
C ALA A 14 -2.49 6.68 -6.53
N SER A 15 -2.19 7.92 -6.92
CA SER A 15 -0.94 8.25 -7.62
C SER A 15 0.31 8.00 -6.78
N LEU A 16 0.25 8.30 -5.48
CA LEU A 16 1.35 8.04 -4.55
C LEU A 16 1.59 6.55 -4.37
N ILE A 17 0.52 5.76 -4.17
CA ILE A 17 0.62 4.31 -4.01
C ILE A 17 1.27 3.69 -5.25
N THR A 18 0.76 4.02 -6.44
CA THR A 18 1.31 3.50 -7.70
C THR A 18 2.80 3.85 -7.85
N TYR A 19 3.18 5.11 -7.62
CA TYR A 19 4.58 5.53 -7.72
C TYR A 19 5.49 4.78 -6.74
N LEU A 20 5.07 4.64 -5.48
CA LEU A 20 5.88 3.98 -4.46
C LEU A 20 6.04 2.49 -4.75
N VAL A 21 4.98 1.83 -5.23
CA VAL A 21 4.99 0.43 -5.62
C VAL A 21 5.91 0.19 -6.82
N GLU A 22 5.80 1.02 -7.86
CA GLU A 22 6.66 0.94 -9.06
C GLU A 22 8.15 1.14 -8.71
N LYS A 23 8.46 1.99 -7.72
CA LYS A 23 9.83 2.22 -7.27
C LYS A 23 10.33 1.27 -6.19
N ALA A 24 9.46 0.43 -5.63
CA ALA A 24 9.81 -0.36 -4.46
C ALA A 24 10.96 -1.35 -4.72
N GLY A 25 10.94 -2.02 -5.88
CA GLY A 25 12.00 -2.97 -6.26
C GLY A 25 13.36 -2.30 -6.48
N GLU A 26 13.39 -1.18 -7.22
CA GLU A 26 14.62 -0.43 -7.52
C GLU A 26 15.25 0.20 -6.27
N GLN A 27 14.43 0.59 -5.29
CA GLN A 27 14.85 1.39 -4.14
C GLN A 27 15.00 0.58 -2.84
N ASP A 28 14.85 -0.75 -2.91
CA ASP A 28 14.86 -1.63 -1.73
C ASP A 28 13.82 -1.17 -0.67
N TRP A 29 12.60 -0.93 -1.14
CA TRP A 29 11.45 -0.60 -0.29
C TRP A 29 10.51 -1.79 -0.14
N ARG A 30 9.91 -1.90 1.05
CA ARG A 30 8.74 -2.73 1.31
C ARG A 30 7.56 -1.80 1.59
N VAL A 31 6.56 -1.82 0.72
CA VAL A 31 5.36 -0.98 0.84
C VAL A 31 4.21 -1.82 1.39
N THR A 32 3.51 -1.32 2.40
CA THR A 32 2.27 -1.93 2.90
C THR A 32 1.16 -0.90 2.82
N VAL A 33 0.10 -1.21 2.10
CA VAL A 33 -1.09 -0.37 1.98
C VAL A 33 -2.18 -0.94 2.89
N ALA A 34 -2.53 -0.18 3.92
CA ALA A 34 -3.59 -0.54 4.85
C ALA A 34 -4.84 0.30 4.56
N ASP A 35 -5.96 -0.36 4.30
CA ASP A 35 -7.26 0.30 4.11
C ASP A 35 -8.37 -0.51 4.78
N ARG A 36 -9.47 0.14 5.17
CA ARG A 36 -10.65 -0.52 5.71
C ARG A 36 -11.27 -1.48 4.68
N SER A 37 -11.25 -1.11 3.40
CA SER A 37 -11.67 -1.92 2.25
C SER A 37 -10.47 -2.21 1.36
N PRO A 38 -9.83 -3.38 1.50
CA PRO A 38 -8.59 -3.69 0.80
C PRO A 38 -8.75 -3.84 -0.72
N GLU A 39 -9.97 -3.87 -1.25
CA GLU A 39 -10.26 -4.05 -2.68
C GLU A 39 -9.60 -2.98 -3.55
N GLN A 40 -9.66 -1.71 -3.15
CA GLN A 40 -9.03 -0.62 -3.90
C GLN A 40 -7.51 -0.70 -3.80
N ALA A 41 -6.99 -0.96 -2.60
CA ALA A 41 -5.56 -1.14 -2.36
C ALA A 41 -4.97 -2.28 -3.22
N ARG A 42 -5.65 -3.42 -3.32
CA ARG A 42 -5.24 -4.55 -4.17
C ARG A 42 -5.17 -4.17 -5.65
N LYS A 43 -6.11 -3.35 -6.15
CA LYS A 43 -6.07 -2.85 -7.54
C LYS A 43 -4.87 -1.94 -7.79
N LEU A 44 -4.52 -1.09 -6.82
CA LEU A 44 -3.40 -0.14 -6.93
C LEU A 44 -2.03 -0.80 -6.77
N VAL A 45 -1.94 -1.81 -5.89
CA VAL A 45 -0.71 -2.61 -5.71
C VAL A 45 -0.50 -3.56 -6.90
N GLY A 46 -1.56 -4.10 -7.49
CA GLY A 46 -1.48 -4.93 -8.69
C GLY A 46 -0.58 -6.16 -8.50
N ALA A 47 0.21 -6.50 -9.52
CA ALA A 47 1.12 -7.64 -9.53
C ALA A 47 2.54 -7.29 -9.05
N ALA A 48 2.68 -6.35 -8.11
CA ALA A 48 3.97 -5.81 -7.63
C ALA A 48 4.95 -6.81 -6.98
N GLY A 49 4.66 -8.11 -7.04
CA GLY A 49 5.48 -9.16 -6.43
C GLY A 49 5.66 -8.95 -4.93
N ASP A 50 6.81 -9.33 -4.41
CA ASP A 50 7.08 -9.34 -2.96
C ASP A 50 7.38 -7.94 -2.38
N ALA A 51 7.50 -6.91 -3.21
CA ALA A 51 7.88 -5.57 -2.77
C ALA A 51 6.73 -4.77 -2.13
N ALA A 52 5.48 -5.17 -2.38
CA ALA A 52 4.29 -4.50 -1.85
C ALA A 52 3.26 -5.47 -1.25
N ASP A 53 2.45 -5.01 -0.30
CA ASP A 53 1.42 -5.80 0.37
C ASP A 53 0.18 -4.96 0.66
N VAL A 54 -0.94 -5.64 0.91
CA VAL A 54 -2.21 -5.04 1.27
C VAL A 54 -2.78 -5.68 2.53
N VAL A 55 -3.12 -4.84 3.50
CA VAL A 55 -3.71 -5.28 4.78
C VAL A 55 -5.05 -4.58 4.99
N ALA A 56 -6.03 -5.31 5.51
CA ALA A 56 -7.27 -4.71 5.99
C ALA A 56 -7.02 -4.09 7.37
N LEU A 57 -7.32 -2.80 7.55
CA LEU A 57 -7.15 -2.09 8.82
C LEU A 57 -8.29 -1.11 9.04
N ASP A 58 -8.96 -1.21 10.19
CA ASP A 58 -9.87 -0.18 10.69
C ASP A 58 -9.12 0.70 11.69
N ALA A 59 -8.77 1.93 11.29
CA ALA A 59 -8.02 2.84 12.16
C ALA A 59 -8.84 3.35 13.37
N SER A 60 -10.16 3.12 13.38
CA SER A 60 -11.02 3.45 14.52
C SER A 60 -11.15 2.32 15.54
N ASP A 61 -10.65 1.13 15.22
CA ASP A 61 -10.60 0.00 16.14
C ASP A 61 -9.40 0.16 17.06
N ALA A 62 -9.66 0.62 18.29
CA ALA A 62 -8.64 0.92 19.29
C ALA A 62 -8.13 -0.33 20.05
N GLY A 63 -8.76 -1.50 19.84
CA GLY A 63 -8.49 -2.70 20.64
C GLY A 63 -9.06 -2.65 22.05
#